data_AF-A0A9D0VIN2-F1
#
_entry.id   AF-A0A9D0VIN2-F1
#
_cell.length_a   1.000
_cell.length_b   1.000
_cell.length_c   1.000
_cell.angle_alpha   90.00
_cell.angle_beta   90.00
_cell.angle_gamma   90.00
#
_symmetry.space_group_name_H-M   'P 1'
#
loop_
_entity.id
_entity.type
_entity.pdbx_description
1 polymer ?
#
loop_
_entity_poly.entity_id
_entity_poly.type
_entity_poly.pdbx_seq_one_letter_code
_entity_poly.pdbx_strand_id
1 'polypeptide(L)'
;MPAPAVLARVDIEGDLDGVWLLDPAGGERYEPGRPIQPGLYQILAHLSGGEPIDVGSVEVVSGERVILQCSSASMRCTHREP
;
A
#
# COMPACT_ATOMS: atom_id res chain seq x y z
N MET A 1 19.38 7.19 20.84
CA MET A 1 19.34 6.38 19.60
C MET A 1 17.89 6.33 19.18
N PRO A 2 17.50 6.77 17.97
CA PRO A 2 16.14 6.52 17.49
C PRO A 2 15.93 5.00 17.50
N ALA A 3 14.79 4.55 18.05
CA ALA A 3 14.46 3.14 18.10
C ALA A 3 14.49 2.58 16.66
N PRO A 4 14.98 1.34 16.44
CA PRO A 4 14.87 0.72 15.13
C PRO A 4 13.40 0.74 14.72
N ALA A 5 13.08 1.43 13.64
CA ALA A 5 11.72 1.47 13.12
C ALA A 5 11.33 0.03 12.81
N VAL A 6 10.36 -0.51 13.56
CA VAL A 6 9.87 -1.86 13.32
C VAL A 6 9.18 -1.81 11.97
N LEU A 7 9.74 -2.54 11.01
CA LEU A 7 9.22 -2.60 9.66
C LEU A 7 7.82 -3.21 9.71
N ALA A 8 6.90 -2.56 9.04
CA ALA A 8 5.54 -3.02 8.86
C ALA A 8 5.42 -3.75 7.52
N ARG A 9 4.31 -4.43 7.29
CA ARG A 9 4.06 -5.14 6.03
C ARG A 9 2.66 -4.84 5.54
N VAL A 10 2.57 -4.49 4.25
CA VAL A 10 1.28 -4.30 3.58
C VAL A 10 1.15 -5.40 2.54
N ASP A 11 0.20 -6.30 2.73
CA ASP A 11 -0.18 -7.30 1.73
C ASP A 11 -1.41 -6.79 0.97
N ILE A 12 -1.51 -7.16 -0.31
CA ILE A 12 -2.61 -6.75 -1.17
C ILE A 12 -3.30 -8.00 -1.69
N GLU A 13 -4.61 -8.06 -1.48
CA GLU A 13 -5.48 -9.13 -1.95
C GLU A 13 -6.49 -8.57 -2.95
N GLY A 14 -6.52 -9.12 -4.17
CA GLY A 14 -7.56 -8.82 -5.15
C GLY A 14 -7.08 -8.85 -6.59
N ASP A 15 -7.90 -8.30 -7.49
CA ASP A 15 -7.80 -8.49 -8.94
C ASP A 15 -7.23 -7.27 -9.69
N LEU A 16 -6.34 -6.50 -9.04
CA LEU A 16 -5.62 -5.40 -9.69
C LEU A 16 -4.28 -5.91 -10.25
N ASP A 17 -4.00 -5.63 -11.52
CA ASP A 17 -2.79 -6.08 -12.22
C ASP A 17 -1.48 -5.52 -11.65
N GLY A 18 -1.50 -4.29 -11.12
CA GLY A 18 -0.33 -3.68 -10.51
C GLY A 18 -0.73 -2.73 -9.41
N VAL A 19 -0.20 -2.93 -8.20
CA VAL A 19 -0.46 -2.07 -7.05
C VAL A 19 0.85 -1.71 -6.37
N TRP A 20 1.01 -0.43 -6.04
CA TRP A 20 2.19 0.11 -5.37
C TRP A 20 1.79 1.05 -4.26
N LEU A 21 2.66 1.16 -3.27
CA LEU A 21 2.55 2.11 -2.18
C LEU A 21 3.50 3.26 -2.47
N LEU A 22 2.99 4.47 -2.67
CA LEU A 22 3.79 5.66 -2.85
C LEU A 22 3.94 6.36 -1.49
N ASP A 23 5.18 6.58 -1.08
CA ASP A 23 5.46 7.43 0.07
C ASP A 23 5.32 8.90 -0.33
N PRO A 24 4.37 9.67 0.24
CA PRO A 24 4.17 11.07 -0.12
C PRO A 24 5.31 11.97 0.38
N ALA A 25 6.13 11.51 1.33
CA ALA A 25 7.24 12.29 1.87
C ALA A 25 8.51 12.21 1.01
N GLY A 26 8.77 11.07 0.37
CA GLY A 26 9.98 10.78 -0.42
C GLY A 26 9.73 10.47 -1.89
N GLY A 27 8.47 10.25 -2.30
CA GLY A 27 8.09 9.87 -3.67
C GLY A 27 8.54 8.46 -4.06
N GLU A 28 8.98 7.65 -3.11
CA GLU A 28 9.44 6.29 -3.36
C GLU A 28 8.25 5.33 -3.47
N ARG A 29 8.33 4.39 -4.41
CA ARG A 29 7.30 3.36 -4.61
C ARG A 29 7.74 2.05 -4.01
N TYR A 30 6.89 1.46 -3.18
CA TYR A 30 7.10 0.16 -2.55
C TYR A 30 6.15 -0.87 -3.14
N GLU A 31 6.68 -2.08 -3.35
CA GLU A 31 5.90 -3.24 -3.73
C GLU A 31 5.21 -3.85 -2.50
N PRO A 32 3.95 -4.30 -2.63
CA PRO A 32 3.26 -5.01 -1.56
C PRO A 32 3.96 -6.32 -1.20
N GLY A 33 3.81 -6.74 0.05
CA GLY A 33 4.46 -7.91 0.63
C GLY A 33 5.92 -7.67 1.04
N ARG A 34 6.50 -6.49 0.76
CA ARG A 34 7.82 -6.10 1.28
C ARG A 34 7.69 -5.42 2.65
N PRO A 35 8.71 -5.54 3.53
CA PRO A 35 8.79 -4.72 4.73
C PRO A 35 8.95 -3.24 4.36
N ILE A 36 8.11 -2.37 4.91
CA ILE A 36 8.15 -0.92 4.70
C ILE A 36 8.25 -0.19 6.04
N GLN A 37 8.64 1.09 5.99
CA GLN A 37 8.64 1.90 7.19
C GLN A 37 7.21 2.22 7.62
N PRO A 38 6.97 2.46 8.92
CA PRO A 38 5.70 3.01 9.38
C PRO A 38 5.51 4.43 8.80
N GLY A 39 4.29 4.74 8.36
CA GLY A 39 3.99 6.01 7.72
C GLY A 39 2.67 5.99 6.98
N LEU A 40 2.31 7.14 6.40
CA LEU A 40 1.14 7.27 5.53
C LEU A 40 1.57 7.00 4.09
N TYR A 41 0.96 6.01 3.45
CA TYR A 41 1.24 5.65 2.06
C TYR A 41 0.00 5.89 1.19
N GLN A 42 0.21 6.39 -0.03
CA GLN A 42 -0.81 6.41 -1.07
C GLN A 42 -0.79 5.09 -1.83
N ILE A 43 -1.96 4.55 -2.13
CA ILE A 43 -2.12 3.30 -2.86
C ILE A 43 -2.39 3.67 -4.32
N LEU A 44 -1.43 3.32 -5.18
CA LEU A 44 -1.55 3.49 -6.61
C LEU A 44 -1.86 2.15 -7.25
N ALA A 45 -2.87 2.10 -8.11
CA ALA A 45 -3.17 0.92 -8.90
C ALA A 45 -3.08 1.22 -10.40
N HIS A 46 -2.52 0.28 -11.15
CA HIS A 46 -2.48 0.31 -12.60
C HIS A 46 -3.54 -0.65 -13.14
N LEU A 47 -4.43 -0.08 -13.94
CA LEU A 47 -5.45 -0.79 -14.71
C LEU A 47 -4.91 -0.98 -16.14
N SER A 48 -5.19 -2.13 -16.76
CA SER A 48 -4.58 -2.49 -18.05
C SER A 48 -4.66 -1.36 -19.09
N GLY A 49 -3.52 -0.79 -19.46
CA GLY A 49 -3.36 0.18 -20.55
C GLY A 49 -3.46 1.66 -20.16
N GLY A 50 -3.43 2.00 -18.87
CA GLY A 50 -3.50 3.39 -18.38
C GLY A 50 -2.30 3.84 -17.53
N GLU A 51 -2.36 5.06 -17.01
CA GLU A 51 -1.44 5.49 -15.95
C GLU A 51 -1.91 4.95 -14.59
N PRO A 52 -1.00 4.76 -13.61
CA PRO A 52 -1.40 4.40 -12.25
C PRO A 52 -2.31 5.47 -11.66
N ILE A 53 -3.45 5.05 -11.11
CA ILE A 53 -4.44 5.91 -10.46
C ILE A 53 -4.37 5.76 -8.95
N ASP A 54 -4.69 6.83 -8.23
CA ASP A 54 -4.88 6.80 -6.78
C ASP A 54 -6.19 6.06 -6.45
N VAL A 55 -6.07 4.99 -5.66
CA VAL A 55 -7.20 4.13 -5.25
C VAL A 55 -7.44 4.13 -3.74
N GLY A 56 -6.69 4.95 -3.01
CA GLY A 56 -6.82 5.13 -1.57
C GLY A 56 -5.49 5.46 -0.89
N SER A 57 -5.53 5.54 0.43
CA SER A 57 -4.35 5.68 1.28
C SER A 57 -4.42 4.71 2.45
N VAL A 58 -3.26 4.35 2.99
CA VAL A 58 -3.12 3.48 4.16
C VAL A 58 -2.14 4.10 5.13
N GLU A 59 -2.54 4.20 6.38
CA GLU A 59 -1.63 4.50 7.48
C GLU A 59 -1.09 3.17 7.99
N VAL A 60 0.23 3.07 8.08
CA VAL A 60 0.93 1.85 8.43
C VAL A 60 1.67 2.08 9.75
N VAL A 61 1.32 1.31 10.77
CA VAL A 61 1.91 1.42 12.10
C VAL A 61 3.07 0.43 12.26
N SER A 62 4.06 0.78 13.09
CA SER A 62 5.23 -0.06 13.36
C SER A 62 4.85 -1.47 13.82
N GLY A 63 5.39 -2.48 13.13
CA GLY A 63 5.16 -3.89 13.46
C GLY A 63 3.76 -4.40 13.12
N GLU A 64 2.96 -3.60 12.41
CA GLU A 64 1.64 -3.98 11.95
C GLU A 64 1.70 -4.71 10.61
N ARG A 65 0.78 -5.65 10.42
CA ARG A 65 0.51 -6.27 9.12
C ARG A 65 -0.85 -5.79 8.64
N VAL A 66 -0.84 -5.01 7.58
CA VAL A 66 -2.04 -4.46 6.95
C VAL A 66 -2.37 -5.29 5.72
N ILE A 67 -3.64 -5.69 5.58
CA ILE A 67 -4.14 -6.37 4.39
C ILE A 67 -5.10 -5.42 3.66
N LEU A 68 -4.76 -5.05 2.43
CA LEU A 68 -5.60 -4.22 1.59
C LEU A 68 -6.37 -5.10 0.62
N GLN A 69 -7.69 -5.00 0.64
CA GLN A 69 -8.52 -5.64 -0.35
C GLN A 69 -8.79 -4.66 -1.49
N CYS A 70 -8.30 -5.00 -2.67
CA CYS A 70 -8.25 -4.12 -3.83
C CYS A 70 -9.08 -4.70 -4.98
N SER A 71 -10.09 -3.99 -5.45
CA SER A 71 -10.95 -4.48 -6.54
C SER A 71 -10.87 -3.57 -7.77
N SER A 72 -10.57 -4.19 -8.92
CA SER A 72 -10.59 -3.53 -10.23
C SER A 72 -12.00 -3.05 -10.62
N ALA A 73 -13.05 -3.76 -10.18
CA ALA A 73 -14.45 -3.40 -10.47
C ALA A 73 -14.88 -2.08 -9.80
N SER A 74 -14.37 -1.80 -8.60
CA SER A 74 -14.67 -0.57 -7.86
C SER A 74 -13.55 0.47 -7.89
N MET A 75 -12.39 0.12 -8.48
CA MET A 75 -11.16 0.93 -8.49
C MET A 75 -10.82 1.49 -7.10
N ARG A 76 -11.00 0.66 -6.07
CA ARG A 76 -10.83 1.04 -4.68
C ARG A 76 -10.11 -0.05 -3.92
N CYS A 77 -9.25 0.39 -3.01
CA CYS A 77 -8.64 -0.45 -2.01
C CYS A 77 -9.20 -0.09 -0.62
N THR A 78 -9.66 -1.09 0.11
CA THR A 78 -10.15 -0.92 1.48
C THR A 78 -9.25 -1.67 2.44
N HIS A 79 -8.94 -1.04 3.57
CA HIS A 79 -8.25 -1.72 4.66
C HIS A 79 -9.16 -2.83 5.21
N ARG A 80 -8.64 -4.05 5.19
CA ARG A 80 -9.25 -5.19 5.85
C ARG A 80 -8.44 -5.44 7.11
N GLU A 81 -9.05 -5.19 8.26
CA GLU A 81 -8.50 -5.63 9.54
C GLU A 81 -8.44 -7.18 9.52
N PRO A 82 -7.33 -7.79 9.99
CA PRO A 82 -7.13 -9.23 9.96
C PRO A 82 -8.12 -10.01 10.86
#